data_AF-A0A2V9UIA3-F1
#
_entry.id   AF-A0A2V9UIA3-F1
#
_cell.length_a   1.000
_cell.length_b   1.000
_cell.length_c   1.000
_cell.angle_alpha   90.00
_cell.angle_beta   90.00
_cell.angle_gamma   90.00
#
_symmetry.space_group_name_H-M   'P 1'
#
loop_
_entity.id
_entity.type
_entity.pdbx_description
1 polymer ?
#
loop_
_entity_poly.entity_id
_entity_poly.type
_entity_poly.pdbx_seq_one_letter_code
_entity_poly.pdbx_strand_id
1 'polypeptide(L)'
;MELVDRYLQAVKFFLPKKQQADIVAELSEDLHSQIEAKQAELGRTLTDSELEAILKRCGSPWEVASRFLPQRYLIGPTLFPAYRFFLGILLLGCVVPRFLI
;
A
#
# COMPACT_ATOMS: atom_id res chain seq x y z
N MET A 1 -18.81 13.56 -5.65
CA MET A 1 -18.09 12.53 -6.43
C MET A 1 -16.65 12.94 -6.75
N GLU A 2 -16.39 14.23 -7.03
CA GLU A 2 -15.05 14.83 -7.23
C GLU A 2 -13.92 14.33 -6.30
N LEU A 3 -14.21 14.12 -5.01
CA LEU A 3 -13.21 13.61 -4.04
C LEU A 3 -12.76 12.18 -4.34
N VAL A 4 -13.70 11.31 -4.73
CA VAL A 4 -13.42 9.91 -5.09
C VAL A 4 -12.67 9.88 -6.42
N ASP A 5 -13.10 10.67 -7.40
CA ASP A 5 -12.41 10.76 -8.70
C ASP A 5 -10.96 11.23 -8.55
N ARG A 6 -10.73 12.26 -7.73
CA ARG A 6 -9.38 12.77 -7.44
C ARG A 6 -8.54 11.73 -6.69
N TYR A 7 -9.15 10.98 -5.78
CA TYR A 7 -8.48 9.89 -5.07
C TYR A 7 -8.07 8.76 -6.03
N LEU A 8 -8.98 8.30 -6.88
CA LEU A 8 -8.69 7.28 -7.90
C LEU A 8 -7.62 7.73 -8.88
N GLN A 9 -7.62 9.01 -9.27
CA GLN A 9 -6.58 9.57 -10.13
C GLN A 9 -5.21 9.59 -9.44
N ALA A 10 -5.17 9.90 -8.14
CA ALA A 10 -3.94 9.82 -7.36
C ALA A 10 -3.43 8.38 -7.26
N VAL A 11 -4.31 7.40 -7.02
CA VAL A 11 -3.93 5.97 -6.99
C VAL A 11 -3.37 5.54 -8.35
N LYS A 12 -4.05 5.92 -9.45
CA LYS A 12 -3.62 5.62 -10.83
C LYS A 12 -2.20 6.11 -11.12
N PHE A 13 -1.82 7.28 -10.57
CA PHE A 13 -0.48 7.85 -10.77
C PHE A 13 0.64 6.96 -10.23
N PHE A 14 0.36 6.18 -9.17
CA PHE A 14 1.34 5.28 -8.54
C PHE A 14 1.36 3.86 -9.14
N LEU A 15 0.42 3.52 -10.03
CA LEU A 15 0.29 2.17 -10.58
C LEU A 15 1.06 1.96 -11.90
N PRO A 16 1.51 0.71 -12.20
CA PRO A 16 2.09 0.38 -13.49
C PRO A 16 1.06 0.51 -14.62
N LYS A 17 1.43 1.17 -15.73
CA LYS A 17 0.52 1.46 -16.86
C LYS A 17 -0.25 0.25 -17.40
N LYS A 18 0.32 -0.95 -17.30
CA LYS A 18 -0.26 -2.20 -17.81
C LYS A 18 -1.48 -2.66 -17.01
N GLN A 19 -1.50 -2.42 -15.69
CA GLN A 19 -2.56 -2.90 -14.79
C GLN A 19 -3.39 -1.75 -14.18
N GLN A 20 -2.95 -0.49 -14.34
CA GLN A 20 -3.59 0.68 -13.75
C GLN A 20 -5.09 0.79 -14.05
N ALA A 21 -5.54 0.41 -15.25
CA ALA A 21 -6.94 0.60 -15.66
C ALA A 21 -7.85 -0.42 -14.96
N ASP A 22 -7.39 -1.67 -14.88
CA ASP A 22 -8.09 -2.79 -14.25
C ASP A 22 -8.21 -2.56 -12.74
N ILE A 23 -7.09 -2.25 -12.08
CA ILE A 23 -7.04 -1.97 -10.64
C ILE A 23 -7.91 -0.75 -10.26
N VAL A 24 -7.88 0.31 -11.08
CA VAL A 24 -8.70 1.50 -10.82
C VAL A 24 -10.19 1.21 -10.99
N ALA A 25 -10.57 0.39 -11.98
CA ALA A 25 -11.96 -0.02 -12.16
C ALA A 25 -12.45 -0.84 -10.96
N GLU A 26 -11.69 -1.84 -10.54
CA GLU A 26 -12.00 -2.66 -9.36
C GLU A 26 -12.13 -1.81 -8.09
N LEU A 27 -11.16 -0.91 -7.85
CA LEU A 27 -11.19 -0.02 -6.69
C LEU A 27 -12.36 0.96 -6.73
N SER A 28 -12.73 1.43 -7.93
CA SER A 28 -13.89 2.31 -8.11
C SER A 28 -15.20 1.60 -7.77
N GLU A 29 -15.36 0.36 -8.22
CA GLU A 29 -16.55 -0.46 -7.92
C GLU A 29 -16.66 -0.76 -6.42
N ASP A 30 -15.55 -1.16 -5.79
CA ASP A 30 -15.54 -1.44 -4.35
C ASP A 30 -15.87 -0.19 -3.52
N LEU A 31 -15.28 0.97 -3.85
CA LEU A 31 -15.62 2.23 -3.19
C LEU A 31 -17.08 2.61 -3.39
N HIS A 32 -17.62 2.44 -4.59
CA HIS A 32 -19.03 2.74 -4.86
C HIS A 32 -19.96 1.84 -4.03
N SER A 33 -19.66 0.55 -3.95
CA SER A 33 -20.43 -0.40 -3.13
C SER A 33 -20.40 -0.02 -1.64
N GLN A 34 -19.24 0.36 -1.11
CA GLN A 34 -19.12 0.83 0.28
C GLN A 34 -19.91 2.12 0.53
N ILE A 35 -19.88 3.06 -0.42
CA ILE A 35 -20.63 4.32 -0.36
C ILE A 35 -22.14 4.03 -0.38
N GLU A 36 -22.61 3.17 -1.28
CA GLU A 36 -24.02 2.77 -1.38
C GLU A 36 -24.51 2.09 -0.10
N ALA A 37 -23.74 1.14 0.44
CA ALA A 37 -24.07 0.47 1.69
C ALA A 37 -24.21 1.48 2.85
N LYS A 38 -23.32 2.47 2.92
CA LYS A 38 -23.39 3.54 3.92
C LYS A 38 -24.58 4.48 3.71
N GLN A 39 -24.90 4.80 2.47
CA GLN A 39 -26.09 5.61 2.13
C GLN A 39 -27.38 4.87 2.46
N ALA A 40 -27.45 3.56 2.21
CA ALA A 40 -28.59 2.73 2.56
C ALA A 40 -28.80 2.65 4.09
N GLU A 41 -27.71 2.56 4.86
CA GLU A 41 -27.75 2.57 6.33
C GLU A 41 -28.23 3.91 6.89
N LEU A 42 -27.81 5.02 6.28
CA LEU A 42 -28.15 6.38 6.72
C LEU A 42 -29.49 6.89 6.14
N GLY A 43 -30.03 6.24 5.10
CA GLY A 43 -31.23 6.68 4.39
C GLY A 43 -31.08 8.01 3.66
N ARG A 44 -29.85 8.48 3.43
CA ARG A 44 -29.53 9.75 2.76
C ARG A 44 -28.21 9.67 2.01
N THR A 45 -27.98 10.63 1.12
CA THR A 45 -26.68 10.79 0.47
C THR A 45 -25.60 11.14 1.51
N LEU A 46 -24.40 10.62 1.28
CA LEU A 46 -23.23 10.91 2.11
C LEU A 46 -22.78 12.35 1.88
N THR A 47 -22.43 13.03 2.96
CA THR A 47 -21.78 14.34 2.90
C THR A 47 -20.32 14.19 2.49
N ASP A 48 -19.71 15.25 1.94
CA ASP A 48 -18.30 15.24 1.55
C ASP A 48 -17.37 14.88 2.72
N SER A 49 -17.70 15.28 3.94
CA SER A 49 -16.96 14.92 5.16
C SER A 49 -17.02 13.43 5.50
N GLU A 50 -18.17 12.78 5.26
CA GLU A 50 -18.32 11.34 5.48
C GLU A 50 -17.60 10.53 4.39
N LEU A 51 -17.65 11.03 3.15
CA LEU A 51 -16.89 10.49 2.03
C LEU A 51 -15.38 10.56 2.32
N GLU A 52 -14.90 11.71 2.81
CA GLU A 52 -13.51 11.89 3.22
C GLU A 52 -13.12 10.93 4.34
N ALA A 53 -14.00 10.69 5.31
CA ALA A 53 -13.75 9.72 6.37
C ALA A 53 -13.62 8.27 5.85
N ILE A 54 -14.41 7.89 4.84
CA ILE A 54 -14.30 6.59 4.16
C ILE A 54 -12.95 6.49 3.43
N LEU A 55 -12.60 7.52 2.64
CA LEU A 55 -11.32 7.55 1.91
C LEU A 55 -10.12 7.53 2.87
N LYS A 56 -10.18 8.25 3.99
CA LYS A 56 -9.15 8.21 5.05
C LYS A 56 -9.02 6.82 5.68
N ARG A 57 -10.11 6.06 5.81
CA ARG A 57 -10.06 4.67 6.28
C ARG A 57 -9.42 3.73 5.26
N CYS A 58 -9.63 3.97 3.96
CA CYS A 58 -8.94 3.23 2.90
C CYS A 58 -7.42 3.40 2.94
N GLY A 59 -6.96 4.58 3.35
CA GLY A 59 -5.54 4.91 3.50
C GLY A 59 -5.07 5.91 2.44
N SER A 60 -3.77 6.19 2.43
CA SER A 60 -3.21 7.08 1.41
C SER A 60 -3.24 6.43 0.02
N PRO A 61 -3.37 7.21 -1.08
CA PRO A 61 -3.33 6.68 -2.44
C PRO A 61 -2.09 5.83 -2.73
N TRP A 62 -0.95 6.19 -2.11
CA TRP A 62 0.30 5.44 -2.19
C TRP A 62 0.20 4.08 -1.50
N GLU A 63 -0.34 4.01 -0.27
CA GLU A 63 -0.49 2.74 0.44
C GLU A 63 -1.43 1.79 -0.30
N VAL A 64 -2.54 2.30 -0.83
CA VAL A 64 -3.47 1.50 -1.62
C VAL A 64 -2.79 1.00 -2.88
N ALA A 65 -2.10 1.86 -3.64
CA ALA A 65 -1.35 1.44 -4.81
C ALA A 65 -0.28 0.38 -4.46
N SER A 66 0.45 0.56 -3.35
CA SER A 66 1.53 -0.33 -2.93
C SER A 66 1.09 -1.78 -2.70
N ARG A 67 -0.19 -2.01 -2.36
CA ARG A 67 -0.76 -3.37 -2.22
C ARG A 67 -0.84 -4.12 -3.55
N PHE A 68 -0.97 -3.40 -4.66
CA PHE A 68 -1.02 -3.97 -6.01
C PHE A 68 0.34 -4.00 -6.70
N LEU A 69 1.33 -3.26 -6.18
CA LEU A 69 2.68 -3.34 -6.70
C LEU A 69 3.37 -4.64 -6.24
N PRO A 70 4.20 -5.26 -7.08
CA PRO A 70 5.04 -6.36 -6.64
C PRO A 70 5.94 -5.87 -5.50
N GLN A 71 6.00 -6.63 -4.39
CA GLN A 71 6.88 -6.29 -3.27
C GLN A 71 8.33 -6.21 -3.76
N ARG A 72 8.85 -4.99 -3.87
CA ARG A 72 10.25 -4.72 -4.22
C ARG A 72 11.08 -4.90 -2.95
N TYR A 73 11.49 -6.14 -2.69
CA TYR A 73 12.44 -6.41 -1.63
C TYR A 73 13.84 -5.92 -2.03
N LEU A 74 14.48 -5.12 -1.17
CA LEU A 74 15.87 -4.68 -1.37
C LEU A 74 16.84 -5.88 -1.36
N ILE A 75 16.48 -6.91 -0.60
CA ILE A 75 17.11 -8.23 -0.59
C ILE A 75 15.96 -9.21 -0.73
N GLY A 76 15.91 -9.95 -1.85
CA GLY A 76 14.86 -10.95 -2.07
C GLY A 76 14.75 -11.90 -0.88
N PRO A 77 13.54 -12.39 -0.53
CA PRO A 77 13.33 -13.27 0.63
C PRO A 77 14.21 -14.53 0.59
N THR A 78 14.60 -14.97 -0.60
CA THR A 78 15.56 -16.07 -0.82
C THR A 78 17.01 -15.73 -0.48
N LEU A 79 17.41 -14.47 -0.64
CA LEU A 79 18.78 -13.98 -0.37
C LEU A 79 18.93 -13.41 1.05
N PHE A 80 17.83 -13.13 1.73
CA PHE A 80 17.83 -12.61 3.10
C PHE A 80 18.54 -13.53 4.12
N PRO A 81 18.38 -14.87 4.09
CA PRO A 81 19.10 -15.77 4.99
C PRO A 81 20.61 -15.75 4.74
N ALA A 82 21.03 -15.73 3.47
CA ALA A 82 22.44 -15.67 3.10
C ALA A 82 23.08 -14.35 3.57
N TYR A 83 22.40 -13.21 3.35
CA TYR A 83 22.84 -11.92 3.84
C TYR A 83 23.03 -11.91 5.35
N ARG A 84 22.06 -12.45 6.12
CA ARG A 84 22.14 -12.54 7.59
C ARG A 84 23.31 -13.42 8.05
N PHE A 85 23.61 -14.49 7.32
CA PHE A 85 24.74 -15.37 7.62
C PHE A 85 26.09 -14.65 7.42
N PHE A 86 26.28 -13.99 6.27
CA PHE A 86 27.49 -13.20 6.02
C PHE A 86 27.65 -12.03 6.98
N LEU A 87 26.56 -11.33 7.31
CA LEU A 87 26.56 -10.26 8.30
C LEU A 87 27.01 -10.79 9.68
N GLY A 88 26.50 -11.96 10.08
CA GLY A 88 26.88 -12.61 11.33
C GLY A 88 28.37 -12.97 11.38
N ILE A 89 28.90 -13.54 10.30
CA ILE A 89 30.34 -13.85 10.18
C ILE A 89 31.19 -12.58 10.26
N LEU A 90 30.82 -11.52 9.54
CA LEU A 90 31.54 -10.24 9.58
C LEU A 90 31.54 -9.63 10.98
N LEU A 91 30.40 -9.67 11.67
CA LEU A 91 30.25 -9.16 13.03
C LEU A 91 31.11 -9.95 14.01
N LEU A 92 31.10 -11.29 13.93
CA LEU A 92 31.96 -12.15 14.73
C LEU A 92 33.44 -11.86 14.46
N GLY A 93 33.82 -11.75 13.18
CA GLY A 93 35.18 -11.43 12.74
C GLY A 93 35.66 -10.03 13.16
N CYS A 94 34.77 -9.06 13.37
CA CYS A 94 35.12 -7.74 13.93
C CYS A 94 35.16 -7.73 15.46
N VAL A 95 34.29 -8.49 16.14
CA VAL A 95 34.16 -8.47 17.60
C VAL A 95 35.21 -9.35 18.28
N VAL A 96 35.50 -10.52 17.74
CA VAL A 96 36.49 -11.47 18.28
C VAL A 96 37.90 -10.86 18.38
N PRO A 97 38.48 -10.20 17.36
CA PRO A 97 39.82 -9.62 17.48
C PRO A 97 39.85 -8.44 18.46
N ARG A 98 38.72 -7.75 18.67
CA ARG A 98 38.62 -6.66 19.65
C ARG A 98 38.51 -7.16 21.10
N PHE A 99 38.19 -8.43 21.31
CA PHE A 99 38.14 -9.07 22.62
C PHE A 99 39.42 -9.85 22.98
N LEU A 100 40.27 -10.13 21.99
CA LEU A 100 41.52 -10.89 22.14
C LEU A 100 42.76 -9.97 22.30
N ILE A 101 42.59 -8.66 22.16
CA ILE A 101 43.58 -7.59 22.36
C ILE A 101 43.18 -6.78 23.58
#